data_AF-A0A3B6TFT6-F1
#
_entry.id   AF-A0A3B6TFT6-F1
#
_cell.length_a   1.000
_cell.length_b   1.000
_cell.length_c   1.000
_cell.angle_alpha   90.00
_cell.angle_beta   90.00
_cell.angle_gamma   90.00
#
_symmetry.space_group_name_H-M   'P 1'
#
loop_
_entity.id
_entity.type
_entity.pdbx_description
1 polymer ?
#
loop_
_entity_poly.entity_id
_entity_poly.type
_entity_poly.pdbx_seq_one_letter_code
_entity_poly.pdbx_strand_id
1 'polypeptide(L)'
;MTTTAYVPPSLSASSVAIVLATGSHVLRIDYFSQAAAMLANGECLKSPKFQAGGHTWRIRCYPNGSAQKYDGYVSLVLELASHVVKDVRAEFRFTLVPLRRQGWPAPAPYEHADVVTFEEKGRQFGFKNFVSRDWLEKSEKLLDGALAVRCDVTVLTKQPAPVPVVEEQELERLGLVCACKDDACKRIHAGTVEAAMALGTMPRRCRRVKEACLRLLGRLRVE
;
A
#
# COMPACT_ATOMS: atom_id res chain seq x y z
N MET A 1 -13.36 -19.46 -55.64
CA MET A 1 -12.62 -19.77 -54.40
C MET A 1 -12.66 -18.53 -53.54
N THR A 2 -13.48 -18.55 -52.49
CA THR A 2 -13.73 -17.41 -51.60
C THR A 2 -12.59 -17.33 -50.59
N THR A 3 -11.71 -16.34 -50.76
CA THR A 3 -10.63 -16.07 -49.82
C THR A 3 -11.23 -15.48 -48.54
N THR A 4 -11.37 -16.29 -47.49
CA THR A 4 -11.70 -15.79 -46.16
C THR A 4 -10.54 -14.92 -45.67
N ALA A 5 -10.81 -13.62 -45.49
CA ALA A 5 -9.85 -12.69 -44.91
C ALA A 5 -9.54 -13.13 -43.47
N TYR A 6 -8.28 -13.47 -43.20
CA TYR A 6 -7.79 -13.76 -41.85
C TYR A 6 -7.80 -12.47 -41.05
N VAL A 7 -8.67 -12.40 -40.04
CA VAL A 7 -8.67 -11.31 -39.05
C VAL A 7 -7.72 -11.73 -37.92
N PRO A 8 -6.57 -11.06 -37.73
CA PRO A 8 -5.70 -11.37 -36.61
C PRO A 8 -6.42 -11.05 -35.29
N PRO A 9 -6.23 -11.86 -34.23
CA PRO A 9 -6.80 -11.56 -32.92
C PRO A 9 -6.29 -10.21 -32.40
N SER A 10 -7.20 -9.38 -31.91
CA SER A 10 -6.88 -8.12 -31.27
C SER A 10 -6.30 -8.34 -29.88
N LEU A 11 -5.05 -7.93 -29.66
CA LEU A 11 -4.44 -7.90 -28.33
C LEU A 11 -4.99 -6.71 -27.54
N SER A 12 -5.57 -6.97 -26.37
CA SER A 12 -5.96 -5.94 -25.40
C SER A 12 -4.97 -5.97 -24.23
N ALA A 13 -4.45 -4.80 -23.85
CA ALA A 13 -3.51 -4.66 -22.75
C ALA A 13 -3.91 -3.50 -21.84
N SER A 14 -3.67 -3.63 -20.54
CA SER A 14 -4.00 -2.61 -19.54
C SER A 14 -2.99 -2.61 -18.40
N SER A 15 -2.75 -1.45 -17.79
CA SER A 15 -1.94 -1.30 -16.59
C SER A 15 -2.77 -0.78 -15.42
N VAL A 16 -2.34 -1.12 -14.21
CA VAL A 16 -2.89 -0.58 -12.95
C VAL A 16 -1.77 0.08 -12.19
N ALA A 17 -1.98 1.32 -11.74
CA ALA A 17 -1.05 2.02 -10.87
C ALA A 17 -1.52 1.95 -9.41
N ILE A 18 -0.56 1.77 -8.50
CA ILE A 18 -0.78 1.98 -7.07
C ILE A 18 -0.31 3.39 -6.76
N VAL A 19 -1.22 4.26 -6.33
CA VAL A 19 -0.92 5.62 -5.92
C VAL A 19 -0.99 5.70 -4.40
N LEU A 20 0.09 6.19 -3.79
CA LEU A 20 0.21 6.42 -2.36
C LEU A 20 -0.07 7.89 -2.05
N ALA A 21 -1.13 8.15 -1.29
CA ALA A 21 -1.40 9.48 -0.77
C ALA A 21 -1.02 9.51 0.71
N THR A 22 -0.09 10.39 1.09
CA THR A 22 0.42 10.50 2.46
C THR A 22 -0.03 11.78 3.14
N GLY A 23 -0.07 11.78 4.46
CA GLY A 23 -0.27 12.98 5.26
C GLY A 23 0.07 12.72 6.72
N SER A 24 0.31 13.79 7.47
CA SER A 24 0.74 13.71 8.86
C SER A 24 -0.05 14.68 9.73
N HIS A 25 -0.27 14.30 10.99
CA HIS A 25 -0.90 15.15 12.00
C HIS A 25 -0.19 14.99 13.34
N VAL A 26 -0.02 16.09 14.06
CA VAL A 26 0.53 16.06 15.43
C VAL A 26 -0.56 16.45 16.41
N LEU A 27 -0.94 15.52 17.27
CA LEU A 27 -1.78 15.77 18.42
C LEU A 27 -0.90 16.11 19.62
N ARG A 28 -1.04 17.32 20.13
CA ARG A 28 -0.52 17.72 21.43
C ARG A 28 -1.65 17.72 22.46
N ILE A 29 -1.41 17.08 23.59
CA ILE A 29 -2.30 17.08 24.75
C ILE A 29 -1.56 17.81 25.86
N ASP A 30 -1.95 19.06 26.08
CA ASP A 30 -1.50 19.80 27.25
C ASP A 30 -2.12 19.20 28.51
N TYR A 31 -1.37 19.21 29.62
CA TYR A 31 -1.83 18.68 30.91
C TYR A 31 -2.30 17.22 30.83
N PHE A 32 -1.58 16.38 30.08
CA PHE A 32 -1.89 14.97 29.86
C PHE A 32 -2.05 14.20 31.17
N SER A 33 -1.16 14.42 32.14
CA SER A 33 -1.24 13.75 33.46
C SER A 33 -2.52 14.11 34.21
N GLN A 34 -2.96 15.36 34.14
CA GLN A 34 -4.22 15.80 34.77
C GLN A 34 -5.43 15.21 34.04
N ALA A 35 -5.40 15.21 32.70
CA ALA A 35 -6.45 14.57 31.91
C ALA A 35 -6.54 13.07 32.21
N ALA A 36 -5.40 12.39 32.39
CA ALA A 36 -5.36 11.00 32.80
C ALA A 36 -5.96 10.81 34.21
N ALA A 37 -5.69 11.69 35.17
CA ALA A 37 -6.29 11.59 36.50
C ALA A 37 -7.83 11.76 36.50
N MET A 38 -8.39 12.48 35.52
CA MET A 38 -9.83 12.75 35.42
C MET A 38 -10.63 11.72 34.62
N LEU A 39 -9.98 10.96 33.73
CA LEU A 39 -10.63 10.01 32.83
C LEU A 39 -10.60 8.60 33.41
N ALA A 40 -11.70 7.87 33.32
CA ALA A 40 -11.73 6.45 33.64
C ALA A 40 -11.07 5.60 32.53
N ASN A 41 -10.73 4.35 32.84
CA ASN A 41 -10.36 3.36 31.81
C ASN A 41 -11.49 3.25 30.77
N GLY A 42 -11.14 3.23 29.49
CA GLY A 42 -12.09 3.21 28.39
C GLY A 42 -12.56 4.60 27.93
N GLU A 43 -12.33 5.67 28.70
CA GLU A 43 -12.58 7.03 28.24
C GLU A 43 -11.41 7.58 27.42
N CYS A 44 -11.70 8.50 26.49
CA CYS A 44 -10.68 9.02 25.58
C CYS A 44 -10.80 10.52 25.30
N LEU A 45 -9.62 11.09 25.02
CA LEU A 45 -9.45 12.38 24.38
C LEU A 45 -9.49 12.20 22.87
N LYS A 46 -10.17 13.09 22.16
CA LYS A 46 -10.31 13.05 20.70
C LYS A 46 -9.60 14.25 20.10
N SER A 47 -8.75 14.01 19.11
CA SER A 47 -8.21 15.13 18.31
C SER A 47 -9.33 15.81 17.51
N PRO A 48 -9.11 17.06 17.07
CA PRO A 48 -9.81 17.59 15.91
C PRO A 48 -9.69 16.64 14.72
N LYS A 49 -10.64 16.73 13.80
CA LYS A 49 -10.55 16.01 12.53
C LYS A 49 -9.41 16.60 11.70
N PHE A 50 -8.66 15.76 11.00
CA PHE A 50 -7.58 16.17 10.11
C PHE A 50 -7.64 15.42 8.78
N GLN A 51 -7.06 16.00 7.74
CA GLN A 51 -6.98 15.38 6.41
C GLN A 51 -5.63 14.71 6.21
N ALA A 52 -5.63 13.47 5.72
CA ALA A 52 -4.42 12.76 5.30
C ALA A 52 -4.79 11.68 4.27
N GLY A 53 -3.96 11.48 3.24
CA GLY A 53 -4.20 10.44 2.24
C GLY A 53 -5.56 10.55 1.51
N GLY A 54 -6.12 11.75 1.37
CA GLY A 54 -7.43 11.98 0.74
C GLY A 54 -8.65 11.67 1.61
N HIS A 55 -8.45 11.34 2.88
CA HIS A 55 -9.53 11.01 3.83
C HIS A 55 -9.44 11.85 5.10
N THR A 56 -10.58 11.94 5.80
CA THR A 56 -10.67 12.64 7.08
C THR A 56 -10.54 11.66 8.22
N TRP A 57 -9.63 11.93 9.13
CA TRP A 57 -9.26 11.07 10.25
C TRP A 57 -9.42 11.78 11.59
N ARG A 58 -9.36 11.01 12.67
CA ARG A 58 -9.30 11.49 14.05
C ARG A 58 -8.46 10.55 14.88
N ILE A 59 -7.63 11.09 15.77
CA ILE A 59 -6.91 10.31 16.78
C ILE A 59 -7.75 10.23 18.05
N ARG A 60 -7.84 9.05 18.65
CA ARG A 60 -8.34 8.82 20.00
C ARG A 60 -7.19 8.39 20.90
N CYS A 61 -6.98 9.13 21.98
CA CYS A 61 -6.02 8.78 23.02
C CYS A 61 -6.79 8.34 24.27
N TYR A 62 -6.48 7.16 24.77
CA TYR A 62 -7.02 6.61 26.01
C TYR A 62 -5.89 6.62 27.04
N PRO A 63 -5.81 7.63 27.93
CA PRO A 63 -4.68 7.78 28.84
C PRO A 63 -4.54 6.61 29.84
N ASN A 64 -5.67 5.98 30.20
CA ASN A 64 -5.74 4.90 31.19
C ASN A 64 -6.13 3.56 30.57
N GLY A 65 -5.83 3.37 29.29
CA GLY A 65 -6.17 2.17 28.55
C GLY A 65 -7.58 2.21 27.97
N SER A 66 -7.77 1.52 26.85
CA SER A 66 -9.04 1.49 26.12
C SER A 66 -10.00 0.39 26.58
N ALA A 67 -9.56 -0.50 27.47
CA ALA A 67 -10.36 -1.51 28.15
C ALA A 67 -9.60 -2.00 29.39
N GLN A 68 -10.27 -2.70 30.31
CA GLN A 68 -9.67 -3.18 31.56
C GLN A 68 -8.39 -4.01 31.34
N LYS A 69 -8.36 -4.84 30.28
CA LYS A 69 -7.18 -5.65 29.92
C LYS A 69 -5.95 -4.84 29.47
N TYR A 70 -6.12 -3.55 29.23
CA TYR A 70 -5.08 -2.61 28.82
C TYR A 70 -4.84 -1.54 29.88
N ASP A 71 -5.26 -1.81 31.13
CA ASP A 71 -4.94 -0.95 32.26
C ASP A 71 -3.42 -0.78 32.42
N GLY A 72 -3.00 0.39 32.88
CA GLY A 72 -1.59 0.77 32.98
C GLY A 72 -0.90 1.11 31.65
N TYR A 73 -1.61 1.07 30.52
CA TYR A 73 -1.10 1.51 29.22
C TYR A 73 -1.88 2.72 28.69
N VAL A 74 -1.19 3.59 27.96
CA VAL A 74 -1.86 4.55 27.07
C VAL A 74 -2.21 3.81 25.78
N SER A 75 -3.47 3.89 25.33
CA SER A 75 -3.87 3.40 24.00
C SER A 75 -3.99 4.55 23.00
N LEU A 76 -3.55 4.32 21.76
CA LEU A 76 -3.75 5.23 20.64
C LEU A 76 -4.50 4.53 19.52
N VAL A 77 -5.53 5.18 18.99
CA VAL A 77 -6.40 4.65 17.95
C VAL A 77 -6.65 5.70 16.89
N LEU A 78 -6.53 5.31 15.62
CA LEU A 78 -6.94 6.09 14.47
C LEU A 78 -8.38 5.72 14.09
N GLU A 79 -9.24 6.73 13.96
CA GLU A 79 -10.63 6.63 13.52
C GLU A 79 -10.78 7.24 12.12
N LEU A 80 -11.42 6.52 11.21
CA LEU A 80 -11.86 7.08 9.93
C LEU A 80 -13.11 7.94 10.15
N ALA A 81 -13.01 9.25 9.93
CA ALA A 81 -14.07 10.21 10.22
C ALA A 81 -14.90 10.62 8.99
N SER A 82 -14.38 10.42 7.78
CA SER A 82 -15.12 10.59 6.52
C SER A 82 -15.97 9.36 6.18
N HIS A 83 -17.09 9.57 5.49
CA HIS A 83 -17.81 8.48 4.85
C HIS A 83 -17.03 7.96 3.64
N VAL A 84 -17.07 6.65 3.42
CA VAL A 84 -16.39 5.99 2.30
C VAL A 84 -17.37 5.07 1.59
N VAL A 85 -17.23 5.00 0.27
CA VAL A 85 -18.02 4.10 -0.60
C VAL A 85 -17.23 2.82 -0.92
N LYS A 86 -15.90 2.89 -0.78
CA LYS A 86 -14.96 1.78 -0.97
C LYS A 86 -14.04 1.70 0.22
N ASP A 87 -13.63 0.49 0.55
CA ASP A 87 -12.66 0.20 1.60
C ASP A 87 -11.38 1.00 1.41
N VAL A 88 -10.90 1.59 2.51
CA VAL A 88 -9.67 2.38 2.54
C VAL A 88 -8.57 1.55 3.17
N ARG A 89 -7.65 1.03 2.36
CA ARG A 89 -6.44 0.38 2.86
C ARG A 89 -5.40 1.44 3.20
N ALA A 90 -5.00 1.53 4.46
CA ALA A 90 -4.06 2.53 4.94
C ALA A 90 -2.99 1.91 5.84
N GLU A 91 -1.74 2.34 5.64
CA GLU A 91 -0.72 2.26 6.68
C GLU A 91 -0.87 3.48 7.58
N PHE A 92 -0.83 3.29 8.89
CA PHE A 92 -0.69 4.39 9.83
C PHE A 92 0.43 4.12 10.83
N ARG A 93 1.07 5.20 11.29
CA ARG A 93 2.14 5.16 12.28
C ARG A 93 1.87 6.18 13.37
N PHE A 94 1.99 5.76 14.62
CA PHE A 94 2.02 6.66 15.77
C PHE A 94 3.43 6.75 16.31
N THR A 95 3.93 7.97 16.50
CA THR A 95 5.26 8.26 17.03
C THR A 95 5.15 9.24 18.19
N LEU A 96 5.75 8.90 19.35
CA LEU A 96 5.91 9.84 20.45
C LEU A 96 6.95 10.90 20.09
N VAL A 97 6.51 12.14 20.00
CA VAL A 97 7.37 13.28 19.71
C VAL A 97 8.02 13.74 21.01
N PRO A 98 9.36 13.63 21.15
CA PRO A 98 10.02 14.14 22.33
C PRO A 98 9.89 15.68 22.37
N LEU A 99 9.30 16.18 23.44
CA LEU A 99 9.20 17.61 23.71
C LEU A 99 10.50 18.04 24.40
N ARG A 100 11.53 18.41 23.62
CA ARG A 100 12.84 18.79 24.17
C ARG A 100 13.03 20.31 24.24
N ARG A 101 13.85 20.76 25.19
CA ARG A 101 14.57 22.04 25.12
C ARG A 101 15.70 21.91 24.08
N GLN A 102 15.95 22.95 23.29
CA GLN A 102 16.90 22.91 22.16
C GLN A 102 18.30 22.40 22.56
N GLY A 103 18.97 21.65 21.68
CA GLY A 103 20.41 21.35 21.77
C GLY A 103 20.81 19.93 22.20
N TRP A 104 19.87 19.03 22.51
CA TRP A 104 20.17 17.64 22.88
C TRP A 104 19.91 16.65 21.72
N PRO A 105 20.72 15.58 21.56
CA PRO A 105 20.46 14.54 20.57
C PRO A 105 19.06 13.95 20.75
N ALA A 106 18.30 13.83 19.65
CA ALA A 106 17.00 13.21 19.71
C ALA A 106 17.18 11.71 20.05
N PRO A 107 16.53 11.20 21.11
CA PRO A 107 16.54 9.78 21.40
C PRO A 107 15.78 9.07 20.28
N ALA A 108 15.97 7.75 20.16
CA ALA A 108 15.23 6.95 19.20
C ALA A 108 13.71 7.23 19.31
N PRO A 109 13.00 7.34 18.17
CA PRO A 109 11.57 7.51 18.17
C PRO A 109 10.92 6.28 18.80
N TYR A 110 9.92 6.51 19.66
CA TYR A 110 9.06 5.43 20.14
C TYR A 110 7.85 5.40 19.24
N GLU A 111 7.72 4.37 18.42
CA GLU A 111 6.73 4.32 17.36
C GLU A 111 6.22 2.92 17.07
N HIS A 112 4.98 2.87 16.60
CA HIS A 112 4.32 1.66 16.15
C HIS A 112 3.56 1.98 14.87
N ALA A 113 3.60 1.05 13.90
CA ALA A 113 2.91 1.16 12.63
C ALA A 113 2.11 -0.11 12.33
N ASP A 114 1.02 0.05 11.59
CA ASP A 114 0.17 -1.06 11.16
C ASP A 114 -0.48 -0.75 9.80
N VAL A 115 -0.85 -1.80 9.06
CA VAL A 115 -1.52 -1.71 7.77
C VAL A 115 -2.88 -2.39 7.88
N VAL A 116 -3.92 -1.59 7.78
CA VAL A 116 -5.30 -2.03 8.02
C VAL A 116 -6.23 -1.54 6.91
N THR A 117 -7.43 -2.10 6.88
CA THR A 117 -8.48 -1.70 5.96
C THR A 117 -9.63 -1.10 6.76
N PHE A 118 -10.02 0.12 6.42
CA PHE A 118 -11.16 0.81 7.02
C PHE A 118 -12.36 0.70 6.09
N GLU A 119 -13.39 0.00 6.53
CA GLU A 119 -14.56 -0.34 5.70
C GLU A 119 -15.65 0.73 5.79
N GLU A 120 -15.70 1.50 6.88
CA GLU A 120 -16.76 2.47 7.12
C GLU A 120 -16.34 3.63 8.04
N LYS A 121 -17.18 4.67 8.07
CA LYS A 121 -17.02 5.79 9.00
C LYS A 121 -17.16 5.31 10.44
N GLY A 122 -16.27 5.77 11.31
CA GLY A 122 -16.21 5.43 12.72
C GLY A 122 -15.38 4.19 13.01
N ARG A 123 -14.95 3.46 11.97
CA ARG A 123 -14.03 2.32 12.08
C ARG A 123 -12.70 2.77 12.67
N GLN A 124 -12.13 1.90 13.50
CA GLN A 124 -11.04 2.23 14.42
C GLN A 124 -9.99 1.14 14.46
N PHE A 125 -8.72 1.52 14.33
CA PHE A 125 -7.56 0.64 14.48
C PHE A 125 -6.43 1.35 15.22
N GLY A 126 -5.59 0.61 15.94
CA GLY A 126 -4.50 1.20 16.70
C GLY A 126 -3.92 0.27 17.75
N PHE A 127 -3.08 0.83 18.61
CA PHE A 127 -2.31 0.08 19.59
C PHE A 127 -2.95 0.25 20.96
N LYS A 128 -3.57 -0.84 21.42
CA LYS A 128 -4.26 -0.90 22.70
C LYS A 128 -3.30 -0.82 23.89
N ASN A 129 -2.07 -1.31 23.72
CA ASN A 129 -0.97 -1.26 24.67
C ASN A 129 0.20 -0.43 24.09
N PHE A 130 -0.11 0.76 23.53
CA PHE A 130 0.87 1.56 22.78
C PHE A 130 2.11 1.87 23.61
N VAL A 131 1.95 2.42 24.81
CA VAL A 131 3.07 2.70 25.72
C VAL A 131 2.64 2.49 27.17
N SER A 132 3.52 1.94 28.01
CA SER A 132 3.29 1.85 29.45
C SER A 132 3.17 3.25 30.05
N ARG A 133 2.13 3.50 30.86
CA ARG A 133 1.92 4.78 31.54
C ARG A 133 3.05 5.06 32.52
N ASP A 134 3.42 4.07 33.34
CA ASP A 134 4.53 4.18 34.29
C ASP A 134 5.85 4.54 33.61
N TRP A 135 6.14 3.95 32.46
CA TRP A 135 7.33 4.29 31.69
C TRP A 135 7.23 5.70 31.13
N LEU A 136 6.08 6.07 30.56
CA LEU A 136 5.85 7.37 29.95
C LEU A 136 6.02 8.51 30.97
N GLU A 137 5.45 8.37 32.16
CA GLU A 137 5.52 9.35 33.25
C GLU A 137 6.93 9.50 33.84
N LYS A 138 7.73 8.42 33.83
CA LYS A 138 9.14 8.46 34.26
C LYS A 138 10.09 8.90 33.15
N SER A 139 9.62 8.98 31.91
CA SER A 139 10.44 9.32 30.75
C SER A 139 10.49 10.83 30.50
N GLU A 140 11.52 11.28 29.78
CA GLU A 140 11.61 12.66 29.25
C GLU A 140 10.64 12.93 28.07
N LYS A 141 9.72 12.02 27.75
CA LYS A 141 8.77 12.19 26.64
C LYS A 141 7.58 13.08 27.03
N LEU A 142 7.31 13.22 28.32
CA LEU A 142 6.42 14.27 28.84
C LEU A 142 7.25 15.48 29.23
N LEU A 143 6.94 16.64 28.65
CA LEU A 143 7.51 17.92 29.08
C LEU A 143 6.41 18.76 29.69
N ASP A 144 6.60 19.18 30.94
CA ASP A 144 5.62 19.94 31.72
C ASP A 144 4.23 19.26 31.76
N GLY A 145 4.22 17.92 31.80
CA GLY A 145 3.00 17.12 31.78
C GLY A 145 2.27 17.08 30.44
N ALA A 146 2.84 17.62 29.36
CA ALA A 146 2.26 17.54 28.02
C ALA A 146 2.77 16.32 27.24
N LEU A 147 1.89 15.72 26.44
CA LEU A 147 2.19 14.62 25.53
C LEU A 147 2.05 15.11 24.08
N ALA A 148 2.97 14.73 23.19
CA ALA A 148 2.84 14.96 21.76
C ALA A 148 2.97 13.64 20.97
N VAL A 149 2.01 13.41 20.10
CA VAL A 149 1.91 12.22 19.25
C VAL A 149 1.81 12.66 17.80
N ARG A 150 2.75 12.22 16.97
CA ARG A 150 2.65 12.32 15.51
C ARG A 150 1.93 11.09 14.98
N CYS A 151 1.01 11.31 14.05
CA CYS A 151 0.33 10.28 13.28
C CYS A 151 0.64 10.50 11.80
N ASP A 152 1.30 9.55 11.17
CA ASP A 152 1.49 9.50 9.72
C ASP A 152 0.49 8.51 9.12
N VAL A 153 -0.17 8.88 8.02
CA VAL A 153 -1.15 8.02 7.33
C VAL A 153 -0.81 7.98 5.85
N THR A 154 -0.71 6.77 5.31
CA THR A 154 -0.46 6.48 3.89
C THR A 154 -1.60 5.64 3.35
N VAL A 155 -2.38 6.18 2.43
CA VAL A 155 -3.51 5.48 1.82
C VAL A 155 -3.11 4.90 0.48
N LEU A 156 -3.39 3.61 0.31
CA LEU A 156 -3.17 2.85 -0.92
C LEU A 156 -4.40 2.96 -1.81
N THR A 157 -4.27 3.65 -2.93
CA THR A 157 -5.33 3.71 -3.95
C THR A 157 -4.92 2.96 -5.20
N LYS A 158 -5.83 2.12 -5.72
CA LYS A 158 -5.68 1.49 -7.03
C LYS A 158 -6.37 2.40 -8.04
N GLN A 159 -5.61 2.98 -8.95
CA GLN A 159 -6.14 3.78 -10.04
C GLN A 159 -5.78 3.13 -11.38
N PRO A 160 -6.65 3.21 -12.40
CA PRO A 160 -6.21 3.00 -13.78
C PRO A 160 -5.01 3.91 -14.02
N ALA A 161 -3.94 3.38 -14.61
CA ALA A 161 -2.78 4.20 -14.87
C ALA A 161 -3.20 5.45 -15.68
N PRO A 162 -2.64 6.64 -15.42
CA PRO A 162 -2.99 7.86 -16.14
C PRO A 162 -2.83 7.77 -17.66
N VAL A 163 -2.11 6.75 -18.14
CA VAL A 163 -1.87 6.46 -19.55
C VAL A 163 -2.29 5.01 -19.84
N PRO A 164 -3.28 4.78 -20.72
CA PRO A 164 -3.59 3.44 -21.20
C PRO A 164 -2.69 3.12 -22.38
N VAL A 165 -1.40 2.90 -22.16
CA VAL A 165 -0.57 2.30 -23.21
C VAL A 165 0.44 1.41 -22.51
N VAL A 166 0.20 0.11 -22.56
CA VAL A 166 1.34 -0.81 -22.56
C VAL A 166 2.05 -0.50 -23.87
N GLU A 167 3.08 0.34 -23.81
CA GLU A 167 3.84 0.79 -24.98
C GLU A 167 4.25 -0.42 -25.82
N GLU A 168 4.35 -0.26 -27.14
CA GLU A 168 4.81 -1.35 -28.02
C GLU A 168 6.14 -1.94 -27.50
N GLN A 169 7.00 -1.09 -26.95
CA GLN A 169 8.27 -1.48 -26.32
C GLN A 169 8.08 -2.35 -25.06
N GLU A 170 7.03 -2.15 -24.28
CA GLU A 170 6.68 -3.04 -23.17
C GLU A 170 6.08 -4.35 -23.67
N LEU A 171 5.23 -4.31 -24.70
CA LEU A 171 4.70 -5.50 -25.36
C LEU A 171 5.82 -6.33 -26.00
N GLU A 172 6.89 -5.70 -26.48
CA GLU A 172 8.12 -6.33 -26.97
C GLU A 172 8.94 -6.96 -25.83
N ARG A 173 9.07 -6.28 -24.69
CA ARG A 173 9.74 -6.84 -23.49
C ARG A 173 8.97 -8.03 -22.91
N LEU A 174 7.65 -7.92 -22.85
CA LEU A 174 6.73 -9.03 -22.57
C LEU A 174 6.69 -10.05 -23.72
N GLY A 175 7.20 -9.64 -24.89
CA GLY A 175 7.29 -10.27 -26.21
C GLY A 175 6.05 -10.99 -26.67
N LEU A 176 4.96 -10.25 -26.53
CA LEU A 176 3.70 -10.40 -27.23
C LEU A 176 3.80 -9.85 -28.66
N VAL A 177 4.78 -8.97 -28.95
CA VAL A 177 5.07 -8.41 -30.28
C VAL A 177 6.55 -8.67 -30.65
N CYS A 178 6.85 -8.94 -31.93
CA CYS A 178 8.22 -8.91 -32.48
C CYS A 178 8.28 -7.93 -33.66
N ALA A 179 9.33 -7.10 -33.74
CA ALA A 179 9.71 -6.30 -34.91
C ALA A 179 10.10 -7.13 -36.17
N CYS A 180 9.92 -8.44 -36.12
CA CYS A 180 10.19 -9.37 -37.20
C CYS A 180 9.21 -9.13 -38.36
N LYS A 181 9.69 -8.70 -39.53
CA LYS A 181 8.86 -8.60 -40.75
C LYS A 181 8.49 -9.97 -41.38
N ASP A 182 8.97 -11.06 -40.78
CA ASP A 182 8.75 -12.43 -41.24
C ASP A 182 7.29 -12.87 -40.97
N ASP A 183 6.61 -13.37 -42.02
CA ASP A 183 5.22 -13.82 -41.94
C ASP A 183 5.01 -15.04 -41.05
N ALA A 184 6.06 -15.82 -40.75
CA ALA A 184 6.04 -16.83 -39.71
C ALA A 184 5.91 -16.19 -38.33
N CYS A 185 6.65 -15.11 -38.05
CA CYS A 185 6.54 -14.41 -36.77
C CYS A 185 5.17 -13.78 -36.55
N LYS A 186 4.59 -13.14 -37.58
CA LYS A 186 3.24 -12.57 -37.48
C LYS A 186 2.20 -13.62 -37.07
N ARG A 187 2.30 -14.84 -37.63
CA ARG A 187 1.38 -15.95 -37.33
C ARG A 187 1.62 -16.59 -35.96
N ILE A 188 2.86 -16.63 -35.48
CA ILE A 188 3.22 -17.22 -34.17
C ILE A 188 2.88 -16.26 -33.02
N HIS A 189 2.98 -14.94 -33.22
CA HIS A 189 2.54 -13.96 -32.22
C HIS A 189 1.01 -13.79 -32.20
N ALA A 190 0.34 -14.09 -33.31
CA ALA A 190 -1.12 -14.05 -33.44
C ALA A 190 -1.82 -15.38 -33.08
N GLY A 191 -1.09 -16.47 -32.86
CA GLY A 191 -1.68 -17.81 -32.67
C GLY A 191 -1.04 -18.57 -31.51
N THR A 192 -1.83 -19.40 -30.83
CA THR A 192 -1.32 -20.36 -29.85
C THR A 192 -0.21 -21.22 -30.46
N VAL A 193 0.70 -21.70 -29.61
CA VAL A 193 1.93 -22.44 -29.97
C VAL A 193 1.71 -23.61 -30.95
N GLU A 194 0.51 -24.19 -31.00
CA GLU A 194 0.13 -25.24 -31.95
C GLU A 194 0.05 -24.76 -33.41
N ALA A 195 -0.45 -23.54 -33.65
CA ALA A 195 -0.52 -22.95 -34.99
C ALA A 195 0.87 -22.64 -35.57
N ALA A 196 1.85 -22.38 -34.70
CA ALA A 196 3.25 -22.18 -35.07
C ALA A 196 3.90 -23.45 -35.64
N MET A 197 3.55 -24.62 -35.09
CA MET A 197 4.16 -25.90 -35.47
C MET A 197 3.68 -26.39 -36.83
N ALA A 198 2.42 -26.10 -37.21
CA ALA A 198 1.84 -26.55 -38.48
C ALA A 198 2.47 -25.92 -39.74
N LEU A 199 3.19 -24.79 -39.60
CA LEU A 199 3.64 -23.98 -40.73
C LEU A 199 5.07 -24.28 -41.20
N GLY A 200 5.83 -25.13 -40.50
CA GLY A 200 7.14 -25.63 -40.96
C GLY A 200 8.24 -24.60 -41.21
N THR A 201 7.98 -23.30 -41.01
CA THR A 201 8.92 -22.21 -41.27
C THR A 201 9.54 -21.71 -39.98
N MET A 202 10.83 -22.01 -39.76
CA MET A 202 11.60 -21.41 -38.66
C MET A 202 11.96 -19.94 -38.99
N PRO A 203 11.46 -18.95 -38.24
CA PRO A 203 11.89 -17.57 -38.42
C PRO A 203 13.34 -17.44 -37.95
N ARG A 204 14.24 -17.08 -38.87
CA ARG A 204 15.70 -17.06 -38.63
C ARG A 204 16.17 -15.94 -37.67
N ARG A 205 15.29 -15.01 -37.27
CA ARG A 205 15.67 -13.79 -36.51
C ARG A 205 14.91 -13.56 -35.21
N CYS A 206 13.92 -14.37 -34.85
CA CYS A 206 13.18 -14.18 -33.60
C CYS A 206 13.78 -15.01 -32.46
N ARG A 207 14.40 -14.35 -31.48
CA ARG A 207 15.01 -15.01 -30.30
C ARG A 207 13.99 -15.88 -29.54
N ARG A 208 12.74 -15.44 -29.44
CA ARG A 208 11.66 -16.14 -28.73
C ARG A 208 11.16 -17.39 -29.47
N VAL A 209 10.97 -17.31 -30.79
CA VAL A 209 10.61 -18.50 -31.58
C VAL A 209 11.78 -19.48 -31.61
N LYS A 210 13.02 -19.00 -31.69
CA LYS A 210 14.22 -19.83 -31.59
C LYS A 210 14.28 -20.57 -30.24
N GLU A 211 14.05 -19.90 -29.12
CA GLU A 211 14.03 -20.53 -27.79
C GLU A 211 12.86 -21.51 -27.61
N ALA A 212 11.65 -21.18 -28.08
CA ALA A 212 10.48 -22.07 -28.04
C ALA A 212 10.69 -23.33 -28.91
N CYS A 213 11.20 -23.16 -30.14
CA CYS A 213 11.55 -24.28 -31.00
C CYS A 213 12.70 -25.13 -30.42
N LEU A 214 13.73 -24.53 -29.81
CA LEU A 214 14.82 -25.28 -29.18
C LEU A 214 14.34 -26.11 -27.97
N ARG A 215 13.39 -25.60 -27.18
CA ARG A 215 12.78 -26.36 -26.07
C ARG A 215 11.95 -27.55 -26.57
N LEU A 216 11.26 -27.41 -27.70
CA LEU A 216 10.46 -28.48 -28.31
C LEU A 216 11.34 -29.51 -29.06
N LEU A 217 12.34 -29.06 -29.81
CA LEU A 217 13.33 -29.93 -30.45
C LEU A 217 14.21 -30.67 -29.43
N GLY A 218 14.43 -30.08 -28.25
CA GLY A 218 15.05 -30.75 -27.11
C GLY A 218 14.18 -31.86 -26.51
N ARG A 219 12.84 -31.77 -26.64
CA ARG A 219 11.91 -32.84 -26.22
C ARG A 219 11.77 -33.96 -27.26
N LEU A 220 11.92 -33.66 -28.55
CA LEU A 220 11.92 -34.64 -29.64
C LEU A 220 13.24 -35.42 -29.78
N ARG A 221 14.25 -35.11 -28.97
CA ARG A 221 15.55 -35.81 -28.93
C ARG A 221 15.67 -36.81 -27.78
N VAL A 222 14.61 -37.00 -27.01
CA VAL A 222 14.49 -38.02 -25.96
C VAL A 222 13.29 -38.91 -26.25
N GLU A 223 13.30 -39.55 -27.41
CA GLU A 223 12.62 -40.81 -27.72
C GLU A 223 13.51 -41.61 -28.68
#